data_AF-A0A2J8RC11-F1
#
_entry.id   AF-A0A2J8RC11-F1
#
_cell.length_a   1.000
_cell.length_b   1.000
_cell.length_c   1.000
_cell.angle_alpha   90.00
_cell.angle_beta   90.00
_cell.angle_gamma   90.00
#
_symmetry.space_group_name_H-M   'P 1'
#
loop_
_entity.id
_entity.type
_entity.pdbx_description
1 polymer ?
#
loop_
_entity_poly.entity_id
_entity_poly.type
_entity_poly.pdbx_seq_one_letter_code
_entity_poly.pdbx_strand_id
1 'polypeptide(L)'
;MYSEQIWEVYSYVALLKNPKNIDITNFSSSWSDGLAFCALLHTYLPAHIPYQELNSQEKKRNLLLAFEAAESVGIKPSLELSEMLYTDRPDWQSVMQYVAQIYKYFET
;
A
#
# COMPACT_ATOMS: atom_id res chain seq x y z
N MET A 1 -5.53 -18.12 12.68
CA MET A 1 -5.97 -16.74 12.96
C MET A 1 -5.08 -15.70 12.29
N TYR A 2 -3.88 -15.35 12.79
CA TYR A 2 -2.99 -14.41 12.07
C TYR A 2 -2.46 -14.96 10.73
N SER A 3 -2.18 -16.26 10.65
CA SER A 3 -1.66 -16.90 9.44
C SER A 3 -2.63 -16.86 8.27
N GLU A 4 -3.93 -17.10 8.50
CA GLU A 4 -4.96 -17.08 7.44
C GLU A 4 -5.15 -15.66 6.91
N GLN A 5 -5.23 -14.68 7.81
CA GLN A 5 -5.34 -13.27 7.42
C GLN A 5 -4.12 -12.81 6.59
N ILE A 6 -2.91 -13.28 6.94
CA ILE A 6 -1.71 -13.03 6.14
C ILE A 6 -1.82 -13.64 4.75
N TRP A 7 -2.28 -14.89 4.64
CA TRP A 7 -2.43 -15.59 3.36
C TRP A 7 -3.49 -14.95 2.45
N GLU A 8 -4.60 -14.50 3.02
CA GLU A 8 -5.65 -13.78 2.28
C GLU A 8 -5.12 -12.46 1.72
N VAL A 9 -4.50 -11.63 2.57
CA VAL A 9 -3.95 -10.34 2.15
C VAL A 9 -2.82 -10.54 1.13
N TYR A 10 -1.96 -11.54 1.31
CA TYR A 10 -0.89 -11.85 0.35
C TYR A 10 -1.45 -12.30 -1.00
N SER A 11 -2.46 -13.18 -1.00
CA SER A 11 -3.12 -13.66 -2.23
C SER A 11 -3.84 -12.52 -2.95
N TYR A 12 -4.51 -11.65 -2.19
CA TYR A 12 -5.18 -10.47 -2.71
C TYR A 12 -4.19 -9.50 -3.38
N VAL A 13 -3.07 -9.21 -2.71
CA VAL A 13 -2.00 -8.36 -3.28
C VAL A 13 -1.37 -9.00 -4.53
N ALA A 14 -1.18 -10.31 -4.54
CA ALA A 14 -0.64 -11.04 -5.69
C ALA A 14 -1.55 -11.01 -6.93
N LEU A 15 -2.86 -10.77 -6.75
CA LEU A 15 -3.83 -10.65 -7.84
C LEU A 15 -3.94 -9.24 -8.40
N LEU A 16 -3.32 -8.23 -7.78
CA LEU A 16 -3.35 -6.85 -8.26
C LEU A 16 -2.75 -6.77 -9.68
N LYS A 17 -3.59 -6.49 -10.68
CA LYS A 17 -3.15 -6.24 -12.06
C LYS A 17 -2.37 -4.92 -12.09
N ASN A 18 -1.05 -5.02 -12.08
CA ASN A 18 -0.19 -3.84 -12.01
C ASN A 18 0.25 -3.35 -13.40
N PRO A 19 -0.12 -2.14 -13.83
CA PRO A 19 0.29 -1.62 -15.13
C PRO A 19 1.79 -1.26 -15.22
N LYS A 20 2.53 -1.23 -14.09
CA LYS A 20 3.98 -0.97 -14.04
C LYS A 20 4.82 -2.19 -13.63
N ASN A 21 4.24 -3.40 -13.57
CA ASN A 21 4.95 -4.63 -13.17
C ASN A 21 5.72 -4.49 -11.84
N ILE A 22 5.14 -3.86 -10.81
CA ILE A 22 5.77 -3.88 -9.48
C ILE A 22 5.63 -5.28 -8.93
N ASP A 23 6.77 -5.88 -8.59
CA ASP A 23 6.85 -7.18 -7.97
C ASP A 23 6.77 -7.04 -6.44
N ILE A 24 5.59 -7.34 -5.89
CA ILE A 24 5.37 -7.29 -4.45
C ILE A 24 5.70 -8.67 -3.86
N THR A 25 6.91 -8.79 -3.31
CA THR A 25 7.43 -10.06 -2.79
C THR A 25 7.37 -10.15 -1.27
N ASN A 26 7.16 -9.03 -0.58
CA ASN A 26 7.15 -8.93 0.88
C ASN A 26 6.31 -7.73 1.37
N PHE A 27 6.11 -7.63 2.70
CA PHE A 27 5.45 -6.50 3.36
C PHE A 27 6.43 -5.47 3.93
N SER A 28 7.63 -5.32 3.37
CA SER A 28 8.63 -4.35 3.84
C SER A 28 9.18 -3.54 2.66
N SER A 29 10.28 -3.96 2.06
CA SER A 29 10.95 -3.20 1.00
C SER A 29 10.10 -3.00 -0.25
N SER A 30 9.23 -3.95 -0.60
CA SER A 30 8.32 -3.82 -1.76
C SER A 30 7.31 -2.67 -1.62
N TRP A 31 7.11 -2.15 -0.39
CA TRP A 31 6.17 -1.07 -0.09
C TRP A 31 6.87 0.25 0.23
N SER A 32 8.20 0.22 0.35
CA SER A 32 8.98 1.35 0.86
C SER A 32 8.88 2.60 -0.03
N ASP A 33 8.81 2.45 -1.35
CA ASP A 33 8.73 3.57 -2.29
C ASP A 33 7.32 4.16 -2.48
N GLY A 34 6.32 3.59 -1.79
CA GLY A 34 4.93 4.01 -1.84
C GLY A 34 4.16 3.59 -3.09
N LEU A 35 4.82 3.02 -4.11
CA LEU A 35 4.14 2.66 -5.35
C LEU A 35 3.21 1.47 -5.17
N ALA A 36 3.57 0.49 -4.34
CA ALA A 36 2.67 -0.65 -4.04
C ALA A 36 1.37 -0.18 -3.36
N PHE A 37 1.43 0.78 -2.45
CA PHE A 37 0.23 1.38 -1.84
C PHE A 37 -0.61 2.13 -2.87
N CYS A 38 0.04 2.93 -3.72
CA CYS A 38 -0.66 3.63 -4.80
C CYS A 38 -1.31 2.64 -5.78
N ALA A 39 -0.64 1.54 -6.14
CA ALA A 39 -1.17 0.53 -7.04
C ALA A 39 -2.42 -0.12 -6.46
N LEU A 40 -2.35 -0.49 -5.17
CA LEU A 40 -3.46 -1.05 -4.42
C LEU A 40 -4.64 -0.07 -4.35
N LEU A 41 -4.41 1.19 -3.97
CA LEU A 41 -5.50 2.15 -3.84
C LEU A 41 -6.06 2.58 -5.20
N HIS A 42 -5.27 2.56 -6.27
CA HIS A 42 -5.73 2.87 -7.62
C HIS A 42 -6.80 1.89 -8.12
N THR A 43 -6.81 0.63 -7.66
CA THR A 43 -7.85 -0.34 -8.06
C THR A 43 -9.24 0.07 -7.57
N TYR A 44 -9.31 0.75 -6.42
CA TYR A 44 -10.56 1.20 -5.80
C TYR A 44 -10.85 2.68 -6.02
N LEU A 45 -9.81 3.51 -6.05
CA LEU A 45 -9.86 4.97 -6.10
C LEU A 45 -9.05 5.51 -7.29
N PRO A 46 -9.35 5.08 -8.54
CA PRO A 46 -8.57 5.49 -9.71
C PRO A 46 -8.58 7.01 -9.94
N ALA A 47 -9.63 7.71 -9.50
CA ALA A 47 -9.73 9.17 -9.57
C ALA A 47 -8.79 9.91 -8.59
N HIS A 48 -8.37 9.26 -7.51
CA HIS A 48 -7.52 9.86 -6.48
C HIS A 48 -6.03 9.55 -6.70
N ILE A 49 -5.72 8.44 -7.39
CA ILE A 49 -4.34 8.01 -7.64
C ILE A 49 -4.04 8.08 -9.14
N PRO A 50 -3.36 9.14 -9.64
CA PRO A 50 -2.83 9.19 -11.01
C PRO A 50 -1.62 8.26 -11.20
N TYR A 51 -1.84 6.95 -11.10
CA TYR A 51 -0.78 5.94 -10.98
C TYR A 51 0.24 5.95 -12.14
N GLN A 52 -0.22 6.29 -13.34
CA GLN A 52 0.65 6.36 -14.53
C GLN A 52 1.75 7.43 -14.39
N GLU A 53 1.50 8.49 -13.63
CA GLU A 53 2.42 9.62 -13.44
C GLU A 53 3.42 9.40 -12.30
N LEU A 54 3.28 8.33 -11.51
CA LEU A 54 4.11 8.10 -10.32
C LEU A 54 5.49 7.53 -10.65
N ASN A 55 6.49 7.89 -9.86
CA ASN A 55 7.89 7.46 -10.02
C ASN A 55 8.45 6.92 -8.69
N SER A 56 9.25 5.85 -8.74
CA SER A 56 9.83 5.22 -7.53
C SER A 56 10.80 6.15 -6.79
N GLN A 57 11.39 7.13 -7.48
CA GLN A 57 12.28 8.13 -6.85
C GLN A 57 11.51 9.15 -6.00
N GLU A 58 10.19 9.27 -6.17
CA GLU A 58 9.34 10.21 -5.43
C GLU A 58 8.68 9.56 -4.21
N LYS A 59 9.44 8.75 -3.45
CA LYS A 59 8.98 7.97 -2.27
C LYS A 59 8.02 8.76 -1.36
N LYS A 60 8.42 9.95 -0.90
CA LYS A 60 7.60 10.78 -0.02
C LYS A 60 6.27 11.19 -0.65
N ARG A 61 6.28 11.55 -1.93
CA ARG A 61 5.08 11.96 -2.66
C ARG A 61 4.13 10.78 -2.84
N ASN A 62 4.65 9.61 -3.20
CA ASN A 62 3.84 8.41 -3.39
C ASN A 62 3.18 7.98 -2.09
N LEU A 63 3.92 7.97 -0.98
CA LEU A 63 3.38 7.61 0.33
C LEU A 63 2.30 8.60 0.79
N LEU A 64 2.54 9.90 0.68
CA LEU A 64 1.55 10.92 1.03
C LEU A 64 0.28 10.77 0.19
N LEU A 65 0.42 10.63 -1.13
CA LEU A 65 -0.71 10.47 -2.03
C LEU A 65 -1.54 9.23 -1.68
N ALA A 66 -0.89 8.11 -1.38
CA ALA A 66 -1.58 6.90 -0.93
C ALA A 66 -2.34 7.13 0.38
N PHE A 67 -1.70 7.75 1.38
CA PHE A 67 -2.32 7.98 2.67
C PHE A 67 -3.49 8.97 2.58
N GLU A 68 -3.34 10.06 1.82
CA GLU A 68 -4.41 11.03 1.58
C GLU A 68 -5.60 10.41 0.84
N ALA A 69 -5.36 9.54 -0.14
CA ALA A 69 -6.43 8.83 -0.84
C ALA A 69 -7.16 7.83 0.07
N ALA A 70 -6.45 7.15 0.97
CA ALA A 70 -7.08 6.27 1.96
C ALA A 70 -7.89 7.06 2.99
N GLU A 71 -7.35 8.19 3.47
CA GLU A 71 -8.04 9.08 4.40
C GLU A 71 -9.30 9.71 3.80
N SER A 72 -9.30 10.02 2.50
CA SER A 72 -10.48 10.63 1.84
C SER A 72 -11.73 9.75 1.88
N VAL A 73 -11.55 8.43 2.04
CA VAL A 73 -12.63 7.45 2.23
C VAL A 73 -12.82 7.01 3.69
N GLY A 74 -12.01 7.55 4.60
CA GLY A 74 -12.12 7.31 6.05
C GLY A 74 -11.23 6.21 6.60
N ILE A 75 -10.28 5.67 5.81
CA ILE A 75 -9.27 4.74 6.29
C ILE A 75 -8.13 5.55 6.92
N LYS A 76 -8.07 5.58 8.26
CA LYS A 76 -6.95 6.23 8.95
C LYS A 76 -5.67 5.40 8.83
N PRO A 77 -4.53 5.99 8.45
CA PRO A 77 -3.26 5.28 8.42
C PRO A 77 -2.90 4.76 9.80
N SER A 78 -2.68 3.45 9.93
CA SER A 78 -2.00 2.87 11.09
C SER A 78 -0.49 2.91 10.99
N LEU A 79 0.02 3.42 9.86
CA LEU A 79 1.41 3.46 9.48
C LEU A 79 1.83 4.93 9.38
N GLU A 80 2.90 5.30 10.08
CA GLU A 80 3.39 6.66 10.10
C GLU A 80 4.28 6.96 8.90
N LEU A 81 4.09 8.11 8.26
CA LEU A 81 4.90 8.53 7.11
C LEU A 81 6.39 8.62 7.49
N SER A 82 6.70 9.12 8.69
CA SER A 82 8.07 9.27 9.17
C SER A 82 8.80 7.93 9.30
N GLU A 83 8.10 6.87 9.72
CA GLU A 83 8.63 5.51 9.80
C GLU A 83 9.04 5.01 8.41
N MET A 84 8.15 5.21 7.43
CA MET A 84 8.39 4.81 6.04
C MET A 84 9.53 5.60 5.40
N LEU A 85 9.70 6.88 5.75
CA LEU A 85 10.77 7.72 5.22
C LEU A 85 12.14 7.44 5.85
N TYR A 86 12.17 6.93 7.08
CA TYR A 86 13.41 6.69 7.82
C TYR A 86 14.25 5.55 7.23
N THR A 87 13.60 4.53 6.64
CA THR A 87 14.27 3.33 6.13
C THR A 87 13.61 2.81 4.86
N ASP A 88 14.36 2.12 4.00
CA ASP A 88 13.82 1.38 2.86
C ASP A 88 13.35 -0.04 3.23
N ARG A 89 13.45 -0.37 4.52
CA ARG A 89 12.98 -1.64 5.10
C ARG A 89 12.12 -1.34 6.32
N PRO A 90 10.89 -0.83 6.13
CA PRO A 90 9.97 -0.56 7.23
C PRO A 90 9.58 -1.87 7.94
N ASP A 91 9.03 -1.75 9.15
CA ASP A 91 8.54 -2.93 9.87
C ASP A 91 7.39 -3.58 9.10
N TRP A 92 7.53 -4.88 8.88
CA TRP A 92 6.60 -5.60 8.02
C TRP A 92 5.23 -5.79 8.68
N GLN A 93 5.14 -5.77 10.02
CA GLN A 93 3.87 -5.90 10.72
C GLN A 93 3.07 -4.62 10.58
N SER A 94 3.71 -3.45 10.73
CA SER A 94 3.06 -2.15 10.51
C SER A 94 2.49 -2.02 9.09
N VAL A 95 3.30 -2.37 8.08
CA VAL A 95 2.87 -2.35 6.67
C VAL A 95 1.73 -3.34 6.43
N MET A 96 1.87 -4.59 6.88
CA MET A 96 0.83 -5.62 6.72
C MET A 96 -0.48 -5.21 7.40
N GLN A 97 -0.42 -4.64 8.61
CA GLN A 97 -1.60 -4.15 9.33
C GLN A 97 -2.32 -3.05 8.54
N TYR A 98 -1.57 -2.14 7.93
CA TYR A 98 -2.16 -1.09 7.10
C TYR A 98 -2.81 -1.64 5.84
N VAL A 99 -2.14 -2.57 5.13
CA VAL A 99 -2.71 -3.24 3.95
C VAL A 99 -3.97 -4.03 4.32
N ALA A 100 -3.96 -4.72 5.47
CA ALA A 100 -5.12 -5.47 5.96
C ALA A 100 -6.31 -4.56 6.28
N GLN A 101 -6.07 -3.33 6.76
CA GLN A 101 -7.14 -2.34 6.96
C GLN A 101 -7.76 -1.88 5.64
N ILE A 102 -6.94 -1.64 4.62
CA ILE A 102 -7.42 -1.29 3.28
C ILE A 102 -8.26 -2.44 2.72
N TYR A 103 -7.74 -3.68 2.77
CA TYR A 103 -8.47 -4.87 2.33
C TYR A 103 -9.83 -5.01 3.03
N LYS A 104 -9.84 -4.93 4.37
CA LYS A 104 -11.08 -5.04 5.15
C LYS A 104 -12.09 -3.94 4.81
N TYR A 105 -11.65 -2.74 4.43
CA TYR A 105 -12.56 -1.66 4.08
C TYR A 105 -13.27 -1.88 2.73
N PHE A 106 -12.56 -2.43 1.74
CA PHE A 106 -13.09 -2.58 0.38
C PHE A 106 -13.69 -3.96 0.07
N GLU A 107 -13.23 -5.01 0.75
CA GLU A 107 -13.63 -6.40 0.49
C GLU A 107 -14.49 -7.01 1.61
N THR A 108 -14.93 -6.22 2.61
CA THR A 108 -15.82 -6.66 3.72
C THR A 108 -16.92 -5.64 3.98
#